data_AF-A0A417CYK7-F1
#
_entry.id   AF-A0A417CYK7-F1
#
_cell.length_a   1.000
_cell.length_b   1.000
_cell.length_c   1.000
_cell.angle_alpha   90.00
_cell.angle_beta   90.00
_cell.angle_gamma   90.00
#
_symmetry.space_group_name_H-M   'P 1'
#
loop_
_entity.id
_entity.type
_entity.pdbx_description
1 polymer ?
#
loop_
_entity_poly.entity_id
_entity_poly.type
_entity_poly.pdbx_seq_one_letter_code
_entity_poly.pdbx_strand_id
1 'polypeptide(L)'
;MIVSGVCGALIICLVGTGIYSAVKKTPLDLVSSCNISFKGPDGNGYVDSNDYNYGCQPDYDKTNDNMGTFMNMVSYSVDKSDGLSNGNKVTITAKYSAETAKSLKIKVKESEKTYNVHGLTKVYKTWKDIPKKTRDQIIQKVQKRVEKKAKSYSPYVFSSDGATTVNSVENVAIYYSFDKDSGMGSVLPVYKVSVTNDHDGEAENNTLYYYSTVNVDGDFKSSDKSAFKNYMDYYKLDDDETEADVLDKIANYENMDEDDLVH
;
A
#
# COMPACT_ATOMS: atom_id res chain seq x y z
N MET A 1 -85.92 4.63 25.83
CA MET A 1 -84.89 5.68 25.99
C MET A 1 -84.07 5.25 27.19
N ILE A 2 -82.76 5.00 27.13
CA ILE A 2 -81.68 5.69 26.42
C ILE A 2 -80.77 4.63 25.80
N VAL A 3 -80.71 4.60 24.45
CA VAL A 3 -79.66 3.90 23.70
C VAL A 3 -78.77 5.00 23.14
N SER A 4 -77.71 5.35 23.85
CA SER A 4 -76.67 6.26 23.34
C SER A 4 -75.50 6.27 24.32
N GLY A 5 -74.50 5.41 24.11
CA GLY A 5 -73.35 5.44 25.02
C GLY A 5 -72.22 4.42 24.78
N VAL A 6 -72.19 3.68 23.67
CA VAL A 6 -71.10 2.72 23.40
C VAL A 6 -70.50 2.83 21.99
N CYS A 7 -71.08 3.60 21.07
CA CYS A 7 -70.54 3.74 19.70
C CYS A 7 -69.42 4.79 19.53
N GLY A 8 -69.17 5.67 20.51
CA GLY A 8 -68.16 6.74 20.37
C GLY A 8 -66.72 6.30 20.60
N ALA A 9 -66.47 5.40 21.56
CA ALA A 9 -65.11 5.01 21.95
C ALA A 9 -64.45 3.99 20.98
N LEU A 10 -65.24 3.13 20.35
CA LEU A 10 -64.75 2.14 19.37
C LEU A 10 -64.35 2.79 18.03
N ILE A 11 -65.06 3.84 17.60
CA ILE A 11 -64.74 4.57 16.37
C ILE A 11 -63.44 5.37 16.55
N ILE A 12 -63.20 5.97 17.72
CA ILE A 12 -61.96 6.73 17.98
C ILE A 12 -60.74 5.80 18.02
N CYS A 13 -60.86 4.58 18.56
CA CYS A 13 -59.77 3.60 18.52
C CYS A 13 -59.49 3.04 17.12
N LEU A 14 -60.51 2.81 16.28
CA LEU A 14 -60.36 2.34 14.90
C LEU A 14 -59.88 3.42 13.94
N VAL A 15 -60.34 4.66 14.13
CA VAL A 15 -59.84 5.84 13.41
C VAL A 15 -58.42 6.16 13.90
N GLY A 16 -58.13 6.02 15.19
CA GLY A 16 -56.80 6.16 15.77
C GLY A 16 -55.79 5.13 15.25
N THR A 17 -56.17 3.85 15.14
CA THR A 17 -55.31 2.81 14.56
C THR A 17 -55.20 2.92 13.04
N GLY A 18 -56.27 3.33 12.36
CA GLY A 18 -56.26 3.61 10.91
C GLY A 18 -55.40 4.82 10.54
N ILE A 19 -55.45 5.90 11.32
CA ILE A 19 -54.56 7.06 11.16
C ILE A 19 -53.12 6.67 11.54
N TYR A 20 -52.92 5.90 12.60
CA TYR A 20 -51.60 5.43 13.01
C TYR A 20 -50.94 4.56 11.93
N SER A 21 -51.67 3.61 11.32
CA SER A 21 -51.15 2.81 10.21
C SER A 21 -50.98 3.61 8.91
N ALA A 22 -51.80 4.64 8.69
CA ALA A 22 -51.67 5.52 7.53
C ALA A 22 -50.41 6.40 7.58
N VAL A 23 -49.99 6.83 8.78
CA VAL A 23 -48.90 7.82 8.97
C VAL A 23 -47.58 7.17 9.44
N LYS A 24 -47.59 5.93 9.95
CA LYS A 24 -46.37 5.23 10.38
C LYS A 24 -45.41 5.05 9.19
N LYS A 25 -44.18 5.54 9.34
CA LYS A 25 -43.08 5.31 8.40
C LYS A 25 -42.14 4.24 8.93
N THR A 26 -41.64 3.38 8.05
CA THR A 26 -40.62 2.39 8.39
C THR A 26 -39.25 3.06 8.43
N PRO A 27 -38.55 3.08 9.57
CA PRO A 27 -37.20 3.61 9.65
C PRO A 27 -36.23 2.71 8.89
N LEU A 28 -35.27 3.31 8.18
CA LEU A 28 -34.25 2.57 7.43
C LEU A 28 -32.92 3.31 7.52
N ASP A 29 -31.87 2.58 7.84
CA ASP A 29 -30.49 3.06 7.82
C ASP A 29 -29.81 2.49 6.58
N LEU A 30 -29.22 3.37 5.76
CA LEU A 30 -28.61 2.96 4.50
C LEU A 30 -27.10 2.74 4.60
N VAL A 31 -26.44 3.20 5.66
CA VAL A 31 -24.98 3.32 5.67
C VAL A 31 -24.28 2.70 6.87
N SER A 32 -24.99 2.40 7.96
CA SER A 32 -24.38 1.85 9.16
C SER A 32 -23.65 0.53 8.92
N SER A 33 -24.17 -0.33 8.04
CA SER A 33 -23.56 -1.61 7.67
C SER A 33 -22.46 -1.54 6.62
N CYS A 34 -22.27 -0.38 5.97
CA CYS A 34 -21.18 -0.21 5.02
C CYS A 34 -19.83 -0.49 5.69
N ASN A 35 -18.94 -1.15 4.94
CA ASN A 35 -17.60 -1.49 5.38
C ASN A 35 -16.64 -1.27 4.22
N ILE A 36 -16.01 -0.09 4.19
CA ILE A 36 -15.07 0.30 3.16
C ILE A 36 -13.65 -0.09 3.57
N SER A 37 -12.89 -0.66 2.63
CA SER A 37 -11.45 -0.88 2.79
C SER A 37 -10.66 0.04 1.86
N PHE A 38 -9.41 0.30 2.25
CA PHE A 38 -8.47 1.12 1.48
C PHE A 38 -7.23 0.29 1.17
N LYS A 39 -6.64 0.49 -0.02
CA LYS A 39 -5.46 -0.23 -0.50
C LYS A 39 -4.50 0.71 -1.20
N GLY A 40 -3.27 0.24 -1.39
CA GLY A 40 -2.23 0.96 -2.10
C GLY A 40 -1.32 1.79 -1.19
N PRO A 41 -0.32 2.46 -1.80
CA PRO A 41 0.66 3.27 -1.08
C PRO A 41 0.06 4.58 -0.57
N ASP A 42 0.56 5.05 0.57
CA ASP A 42 0.16 6.33 1.16
C ASP A 42 0.48 7.51 0.22
N GLY A 43 -0.54 8.26 -0.19
CA GLY A 43 -0.45 9.32 -1.22
C GLY A 43 -1.13 8.94 -2.54
N ASN A 44 -1.07 7.66 -2.92
CA ASN A 44 -1.73 7.11 -4.11
C ASN A 44 -2.72 5.98 -3.73
N GLY A 45 -3.21 5.98 -2.49
CA GLY A 45 -4.15 4.96 -2.01
C GLY A 45 -5.51 5.09 -2.68
N TYR A 46 -6.28 4.01 -2.67
CA TYR A 46 -7.59 3.96 -3.29
C TYR A 46 -8.58 3.14 -2.45
N VAL A 47 -9.87 3.37 -2.70
CA VAL A 47 -10.96 2.58 -2.16
C VAL A 47 -10.95 1.21 -2.82
N ASP A 48 -10.90 0.15 -2.01
CA ASP A 48 -10.93 -1.22 -2.47
C ASP A 48 -12.34 -1.59 -2.97
N SER A 49 -12.55 -1.46 -4.28
CA SER A 49 -13.85 -1.58 -4.93
C SER A 49 -14.26 -3.01 -5.28
N ASN A 50 -13.78 -4.01 -4.54
CA ASN A 50 -14.17 -5.41 -4.77
C ASN A 50 -15.67 -5.66 -4.50
N ASP A 51 -16.36 -4.71 -3.87
CA ASP A 51 -17.81 -4.67 -3.74
C ASP A 51 -18.36 -3.39 -4.40
N TYR A 52 -19.24 -3.55 -5.39
CA TYR A 52 -19.90 -2.45 -6.11
C TYR A 52 -20.69 -1.51 -5.18
N ASN A 53 -21.07 -1.97 -3.98
CA ASN A 53 -21.78 -1.19 -2.98
C ASN A 53 -20.93 -0.90 -1.74
N TYR A 54 -19.59 -1.03 -1.81
CA TYR A 54 -18.68 -0.72 -0.70
C TYR A 54 -19.01 -1.46 0.62
N GLY A 55 -19.45 -2.71 0.53
CA GLY A 55 -19.84 -3.51 1.69
C GLY A 55 -21.17 -3.09 2.32
N CYS A 56 -21.92 -2.15 1.73
CA CYS A 56 -23.20 -1.70 2.26
C CYS A 56 -24.26 -2.79 2.13
N GLN A 57 -24.73 -3.27 3.28
CA GLN A 57 -25.80 -4.26 3.37
C GLN A 57 -26.88 -3.77 4.35
N PRO A 58 -27.72 -2.79 3.98
CA PRO A 58 -28.76 -2.29 4.86
C PRO A 58 -29.66 -3.42 5.36
N ASP A 59 -29.97 -3.41 6.65
CA ASP A 59 -30.92 -4.36 7.23
C ASP A 59 -32.34 -3.85 7.00
N TYR A 60 -33.14 -4.62 6.27
CA TYR A 60 -34.52 -4.29 5.94
C TYR A 60 -35.37 -5.55 5.77
N ASP A 61 -36.69 -5.38 5.93
CA ASP A 61 -37.65 -6.45 5.71
C ASP A 61 -37.77 -6.77 4.21
N LYS A 62 -37.10 -7.85 3.79
CA LYS A 62 -37.09 -8.33 2.40
C LYS A 62 -38.44 -8.90 1.94
N THR A 63 -39.37 -9.15 2.86
CA THR A 63 -40.74 -9.57 2.52
C THR A 63 -41.65 -8.39 2.20
N ASN A 64 -41.18 -7.16 2.44
CA ASN A 64 -41.91 -5.94 2.15
C ASN A 64 -41.55 -5.42 0.75
N ASP A 65 -42.48 -5.56 -0.20
CA ASP A 65 -42.28 -5.13 -1.60
C ASP A 65 -41.92 -3.65 -1.75
N ASN A 66 -42.44 -2.76 -0.89
CA ASN A 66 -42.09 -1.35 -0.91
C ASN A 66 -40.61 -1.15 -0.50
N MET A 67 -40.12 -1.89 0.49
CA MET A 67 -38.71 -1.80 0.88
C MET A 67 -37.80 -2.41 -0.19
N GLY A 68 -38.18 -3.55 -0.77
CA GLY A 68 -37.46 -4.15 -1.90
C GLY A 68 -37.35 -3.20 -3.08
N THR A 69 -38.47 -2.57 -3.47
CA THR A 69 -38.52 -1.58 -4.56
C THR A 69 -37.64 -0.38 -4.25
N PHE A 70 -37.71 0.16 -3.04
CA PHE A 70 -36.87 1.27 -2.62
C PHE A 70 -35.38 0.92 -2.68
N MET A 71 -35.00 -0.22 -2.12
CA MET A 71 -33.60 -0.67 -2.07
C MET A 71 -32.99 -0.90 -3.45
N ASN A 72 -33.79 -1.34 -4.43
CA ASN A 72 -33.35 -1.46 -5.82
C ASN A 72 -33.02 -0.11 -6.49
N MET A 73 -33.49 1.01 -5.92
CA MET A 73 -33.20 2.36 -6.41
C MET A 73 -32.10 3.07 -5.62
N VAL A 74 -31.63 2.49 -4.52
CA VAL A 74 -30.53 3.04 -3.75
C VAL A 74 -29.22 2.69 -4.44
N SER A 75 -28.36 3.70 -4.62
CA SER A 75 -26.98 3.52 -5.07
C SER A 75 -26.02 4.19 -4.10
N TYR A 76 -24.75 3.81 -4.14
CA TYR A 76 -23.74 4.36 -3.25
C TYR A 76 -22.64 5.06 -4.05
N SER A 77 -22.07 6.10 -3.47
CA SER A 77 -20.86 6.73 -3.99
C SER A 77 -19.98 7.23 -2.86
N VAL A 78 -18.70 7.36 -3.14
CA VAL A 78 -17.74 8.06 -2.27
C VAL A 78 -17.41 9.43 -2.84
N ASP A 79 -17.04 10.36 -1.98
CA ASP A 79 -16.56 11.70 -2.34
C ASP A 79 -15.13 11.67 -2.93
N LYS A 80 -14.30 10.70 -2.52
CA LYS A 80 -12.95 10.48 -3.02
C LYS A 80 -12.61 8.98 -3.09
N SER A 81 -12.19 8.51 -4.26
CA SER A 81 -11.90 7.08 -4.53
C SER A 81 -10.42 6.73 -4.64
N ASP A 82 -9.54 7.70 -4.90
CA ASP A 82 -8.12 7.53 -5.20
C ASP A 82 -7.30 8.72 -4.68
N GLY A 83 -5.97 8.65 -4.81
CA GLY A 83 -5.06 9.68 -4.28
C GLY A 83 -5.19 9.85 -2.76
N LEU A 84 -5.51 8.76 -2.06
CA LEU A 84 -5.77 8.75 -0.63
C LEU A 84 -4.47 8.66 0.15
N SER A 85 -4.45 9.33 1.30
CA SER A 85 -3.41 9.21 2.31
C SER A 85 -3.95 8.76 3.65
N ASN A 86 -3.11 8.15 4.48
CA ASN A 86 -3.46 7.86 5.87
C ASN A 86 -3.88 9.17 6.57
N GLY A 87 -5.03 9.14 7.25
CA GLY A 87 -5.63 10.32 7.90
C GLY A 87 -6.54 11.17 7.01
N ASN A 88 -6.66 10.86 5.70
CA ASN A 88 -7.75 11.41 4.88
C ASN A 88 -9.11 10.96 5.44
N LYS A 89 -10.16 11.70 5.09
CA LYS A 89 -11.55 11.31 5.32
C LYS A 89 -12.19 10.95 3.99
N VAL A 90 -13.00 9.89 4.00
CA VAL A 90 -13.81 9.47 2.86
C VAL A 90 -15.24 9.30 3.35
N THR A 91 -16.18 9.94 2.67
CA THR A 91 -17.61 9.89 3.00
C THR A 91 -18.36 9.06 1.97
N ILE A 92 -18.96 7.97 2.42
CA ILE A 92 -19.92 7.22 1.61
C ILE A 92 -21.29 7.88 1.71
N THR A 93 -21.96 8.05 0.58
CA THR A 93 -23.30 8.63 0.47
C THR A 93 -24.23 7.66 -0.24
N ALA A 94 -25.34 7.32 0.41
CA ALA A 94 -26.46 6.63 -0.21
C ALA A 94 -27.28 7.62 -1.03
N LYS A 95 -27.33 7.43 -2.34
CA LYS A 95 -28.14 8.20 -3.28
C LYS A 95 -29.49 7.54 -3.44
N TYR A 96 -30.56 8.28 -3.13
CA TYR A 96 -31.94 7.82 -3.21
C TYR A 96 -32.90 8.97 -3.50
N SER A 97 -34.11 8.67 -3.98
CA SER A 97 -35.18 9.67 -4.13
C SER A 97 -35.97 9.83 -2.83
N ALA A 98 -35.91 11.04 -2.24
CA ALA A 98 -36.70 11.37 -1.04
C ALA A 98 -38.21 11.33 -1.30
N GLU A 99 -38.63 11.65 -2.54
CA GLU A 99 -40.03 11.55 -2.96
C GLU A 99 -40.50 10.10 -2.99
N THR A 100 -39.69 9.20 -3.55
CA THR A 100 -39.95 7.76 -3.56
C THR A 100 -39.96 7.18 -2.15
N ALA A 101 -39.00 7.58 -1.29
CA ALA A 101 -39.03 7.18 0.12
C ALA A 101 -40.34 7.60 0.80
N LYS A 102 -40.80 8.84 0.55
CA LYS A 102 -42.04 9.36 1.12
C LYS A 102 -43.28 8.61 0.60
N SER A 103 -43.37 8.33 -0.71
CA SER A 103 -44.50 7.61 -1.31
C SER A 103 -44.58 6.16 -0.81
N LEU A 104 -43.42 5.53 -0.59
CA LEU A 104 -43.29 4.17 -0.05
C LEU A 104 -43.35 4.11 1.49
N LYS A 105 -43.62 5.24 2.16
CA LYS A 105 -43.69 5.36 3.63
C LYS A 105 -42.40 4.92 4.34
N ILE A 106 -41.25 5.18 3.75
CA ILE A 106 -39.92 4.92 4.32
C ILE A 106 -39.37 6.23 4.93
N LYS A 107 -38.74 6.11 6.10
CA LYS A 107 -38.00 7.19 6.75
C LYS A 107 -36.53 6.82 6.82
N VAL A 108 -35.74 7.35 5.89
CA VAL A 108 -34.28 7.23 5.96
C VAL A 108 -33.76 7.93 7.22
N LYS A 109 -32.91 7.24 7.97
CA LYS A 109 -32.33 7.70 9.24
C LYS A 109 -30.94 8.28 9.03
N GLU A 110 -30.08 7.49 8.42
CA GLU A 110 -28.70 7.82 8.06
C GLU A 110 -28.50 7.48 6.59
N SER A 111 -27.92 8.41 5.84
CA SER A 111 -27.59 8.25 4.41
C SER A 111 -26.14 8.56 4.10
N GLU A 112 -25.35 8.98 5.09
CA GLU A 112 -23.94 9.32 4.95
C GLU A 112 -23.14 8.73 6.11
N LYS A 113 -21.95 8.21 5.81
CA LYS A 113 -21.01 7.73 6.83
C LYS A 113 -19.60 8.09 6.43
N THR A 114 -18.86 8.68 7.36
CA THR A 114 -17.47 9.13 7.12
C THR A 114 -16.49 8.17 7.78
N TYR A 115 -15.46 7.78 7.03
CA TYR A 115 -14.37 6.92 7.47
C TYR A 115 -13.07 7.71 7.48
N ASN A 116 -12.21 7.40 8.44
CA ASN A 116 -10.82 7.83 8.38
C ASN A 116 -10.03 6.77 7.64
N VAL A 117 -9.24 7.20 6.66
CA VAL A 117 -8.36 6.32 5.87
C VAL A 117 -7.20 5.88 6.74
N HIS A 118 -7.04 4.57 6.87
CA HIS A 118 -5.94 3.93 7.60
C HIS A 118 -5.50 2.67 6.87
N GLY A 119 -4.26 2.24 7.13
CA GLY A 119 -3.74 0.97 6.62
C GLY A 119 -3.18 1.04 5.20
N LEU A 120 -3.02 2.23 4.62
CA LEU A 120 -2.25 2.39 3.38
C LEU A 120 -0.76 2.17 3.66
N THR A 121 -0.06 1.52 2.74
CA THR A 121 1.36 1.19 2.89
C THR A 121 2.17 2.47 2.99
N LYS A 122 2.93 2.63 4.08
CA LYS A 122 3.79 3.80 4.26
C LYS A 122 4.82 3.87 3.14
N VAL A 123 5.02 5.04 2.55
CA VAL A 123 6.08 5.28 1.58
C VAL A 123 7.26 5.99 2.22
N TYR A 124 8.45 5.75 1.68
CA TYR A 124 9.65 6.50 2.03
C TYR A 124 10.04 7.28 0.77
N LYS A 125 10.28 8.60 0.88
CA LYS A 125 10.63 9.42 -0.29
C LYS A 125 12.13 9.61 -0.42
N THR A 126 12.85 9.36 0.67
CA THR A 126 14.30 9.48 0.75
C THR A 126 14.84 8.32 1.58
N TRP A 127 16.14 8.04 1.46
CA TRP A 127 16.83 7.10 2.35
C TRP A 127 16.65 7.44 3.83
N LYS A 128 16.62 8.74 4.18
CA LYS A 128 16.52 9.19 5.57
C LYS A 128 15.15 8.91 6.19
N ASP A 129 14.10 8.82 5.37
CA ASP A 129 12.75 8.50 5.81
C ASP A 129 12.60 7.03 6.26
N ILE A 130 13.49 6.16 5.77
CA ILE A 130 13.51 4.74 6.14
C ILE A 130 13.96 4.61 7.61
N PRO A 131 13.19 3.88 8.46
CA PRO A 131 13.57 3.63 9.83
C PRO A 131 15.00 3.08 9.93
N LYS A 132 15.81 3.61 10.86
CA LYS A 132 17.23 3.22 11.01
C LYS A 132 17.41 1.70 11.09
N LYS A 133 16.55 1.01 11.86
CA LYS A 133 16.57 -0.45 11.97
C LYS A 133 16.42 -1.14 10.60
N THR A 134 15.53 -0.65 9.76
CA THR A 134 15.31 -1.17 8.40
C THR A 134 16.53 -0.92 7.52
N ARG A 135 17.10 0.30 7.58
CA ARG A 135 18.36 0.62 6.89
C ARG A 135 19.50 -0.32 7.30
N ASP A 136 19.71 -0.50 8.60
CA ASP A 136 20.73 -1.39 9.14
C ASP A 136 20.53 -2.85 8.64
N GLN A 137 19.28 -3.31 8.56
CA GLN A 137 18.95 -4.65 8.04
C GLN A 137 19.24 -4.80 6.54
N ILE A 138 18.95 -3.77 5.74
CA ILE A 138 19.27 -3.75 4.30
C ILE A 138 20.79 -3.85 4.12
N ILE A 139 21.55 -2.98 4.77
CA ILE A 139 23.01 -2.96 4.70
C ILE A 139 23.61 -4.30 5.15
N GLN A 140 23.23 -4.82 6.31
CA GLN A 140 23.73 -6.12 6.79
C GLN A 140 23.41 -7.28 5.83
N LYS A 141 22.22 -7.30 5.23
CA LYS A 141 21.82 -8.38 4.33
C LYS A 141 22.53 -8.28 2.98
N VAL A 142 22.70 -7.08 2.43
CA VAL A 142 23.46 -6.87 1.19
C VAL A 142 24.93 -7.19 1.41
N GLN A 143 25.56 -6.70 2.49
CA GLN A 143 26.95 -7.01 2.84
C GLN A 143 27.21 -8.53 2.90
N LYS A 144 26.36 -9.30 3.59
CA LYS A 144 26.48 -10.77 3.65
C LYS A 144 26.39 -11.43 2.28
N ARG A 145 25.59 -10.87 1.36
CA ARG A 145 25.50 -11.36 -0.02
C ARG A 145 26.77 -11.02 -0.81
N VAL A 146 27.33 -9.83 -0.62
CA VAL A 146 28.61 -9.40 -1.22
C VAL A 146 29.74 -10.31 -0.75
N GLU A 147 29.90 -10.50 0.56
CA GLU A 147 30.92 -11.38 1.14
C GLU A 147 30.83 -12.81 0.59
N LYS A 148 29.60 -13.33 0.43
CA LYS A 148 29.36 -14.65 -0.17
C LYS A 148 29.74 -14.68 -1.65
N LYS A 149 29.32 -13.66 -2.42
CA LYS A 149 29.54 -13.56 -3.88
C LYS A 149 31.02 -13.38 -4.19
N ALA A 150 31.72 -12.49 -3.51
CA ALA A 150 33.16 -12.26 -3.68
C ALA A 150 33.95 -13.56 -3.49
N LYS A 151 33.69 -14.30 -2.41
CA LYS A 151 34.35 -15.60 -2.17
C LYS A 151 34.09 -16.64 -3.25
N SER A 152 32.92 -16.62 -3.91
CA SER A 152 32.51 -17.67 -4.84
C SER A 152 32.76 -17.33 -6.31
N TYR A 153 32.68 -16.06 -6.70
CA TYR A 153 32.76 -15.63 -8.10
C TYR A 153 34.13 -15.10 -8.52
N SER A 154 34.96 -14.62 -7.59
CA SER A 154 36.30 -14.12 -7.94
C SER A 154 37.11 -15.15 -8.76
N PRO A 155 37.19 -16.45 -8.41
CA PRO A 155 37.93 -17.41 -9.23
C PRO A 155 37.42 -17.53 -10.68
N TYR A 156 36.12 -17.34 -10.92
CA TYR A 156 35.52 -17.38 -12.26
C TYR A 156 35.82 -16.12 -13.08
N VAL A 157 35.82 -14.95 -12.42
CA VAL A 157 36.10 -13.65 -13.08
C VAL A 157 37.55 -13.57 -13.53
N PHE A 158 38.49 -14.13 -12.76
CA PHE A 158 39.92 -14.03 -13.04
C PHE A 158 40.49 -15.24 -13.78
N SER A 159 39.66 -16.23 -14.14
CA SER A 159 40.09 -17.47 -14.84
C SER A 159 41.27 -18.18 -14.17
N SER A 160 41.43 -18.03 -12.85
CA SER A 160 42.56 -18.52 -12.08
C SER A 160 42.21 -19.82 -11.36
N ASP A 161 43.09 -20.81 -11.46
CA ASP A 161 43.07 -22.06 -10.72
C ASP A 161 43.56 -21.94 -9.25
N GLY A 162 44.11 -20.79 -8.87
CA GLY A 162 44.59 -20.52 -7.52
C GLY A 162 43.56 -19.87 -6.58
N ALA A 163 43.97 -19.67 -5.34
CA ALA A 163 43.10 -19.21 -4.26
C ALA A 163 42.78 -17.71 -4.39
N THR A 164 41.50 -17.35 -4.24
CA THR A 164 41.09 -15.96 -4.03
C THR A 164 41.00 -15.66 -2.53
N THR A 165 41.69 -14.61 -2.11
CA THR A 165 41.51 -14.00 -0.78
C THR A 165 40.71 -12.71 -0.89
N VAL A 166 39.65 -12.57 -0.08
CA VAL A 166 38.92 -11.31 0.08
C VAL A 166 39.58 -10.51 1.20
N ASN A 167 40.20 -9.38 0.86
CA ASN A 167 40.99 -8.58 1.79
C ASN A 167 40.14 -7.56 2.55
N SER A 168 39.21 -6.91 1.88
CA SER A 168 38.28 -5.93 2.48
C SER A 168 36.92 -5.94 1.78
N VAL A 169 35.90 -5.52 2.51
CA VAL A 169 34.53 -5.27 2.01
C VAL A 169 34.04 -4.00 2.67
N GLU A 170 33.88 -2.94 1.87
CA GLU A 170 33.59 -1.58 2.36
C GLU A 170 32.37 -1.03 1.63
N ASN A 171 31.36 -0.56 2.37
CA ASN A 171 30.24 0.15 1.75
C ASN A 171 30.69 1.58 1.44
N VAL A 172 30.87 1.88 0.15
CA VAL A 172 31.43 3.15 -0.32
C VAL A 172 30.36 4.13 -0.82
N ALA A 173 29.19 3.61 -1.21
CA ALA A 173 28.05 4.43 -1.60
C ALA A 173 26.73 3.76 -1.27
N ILE A 174 25.70 4.57 -1.13
CA ILE A 174 24.31 4.13 -1.10
C ILE A 174 23.54 5.12 -1.98
N TYR A 175 22.83 4.63 -2.99
CA TYR A 175 21.90 5.45 -3.77
C TYR A 175 20.46 5.12 -3.42
N TYR A 176 19.57 6.07 -3.73
CA TYR A 176 18.15 5.92 -3.49
C TYR A 176 17.34 6.53 -4.64
N SER A 177 16.28 5.87 -5.06
CA SER A 177 15.27 6.44 -5.95
C SER A 177 13.86 6.14 -5.45
N PHE A 178 12.91 7.02 -5.77
CA PHE A 178 11.51 6.88 -5.38
C PHE A 178 10.59 6.92 -6.59
N ASP A 179 9.87 5.83 -6.81
CA ASP A 179 8.80 5.79 -7.81
C ASP A 179 7.50 6.31 -7.18
N LYS A 180 7.12 7.52 -7.58
CA LYS A 180 5.90 8.18 -7.10
C LYS A 180 4.62 7.46 -7.49
N ASP A 181 4.61 6.70 -8.59
CA ASP A 181 3.40 6.07 -9.12
C ASP A 181 3.12 4.78 -8.34
N SER A 182 4.15 3.95 -8.12
CA SER A 182 4.04 2.73 -7.31
C SER A 182 4.18 2.95 -5.80
N GLY A 183 4.73 4.10 -5.38
CA GLY A 183 5.08 4.39 -3.98
C GLY A 183 6.28 3.58 -3.47
N MET A 184 7.06 2.96 -4.36
CA MET A 184 8.17 2.09 -4.02
C MET A 184 9.49 2.86 -3.97
N GLY A 185 10.26 2.67 -2.90
CA GLY A 185 11.64 3.11 -2.83
C GLY A 185 12.60 2.03 -3.33
N SER A 186 13.67 2.43 -4.02
CA SER A 186 14.76 1.55 -4.42
C SER A 186 16.07 2.00 -3.77
N VAL A 187 16.73 1.11 -3.04
CA VAL A 187 18.02 1.35 -2.40
C VAL A 187 19.09 0.59 -3.16
N LEU A 188 20.22 1.25 -3.44
CA LEU A 188 21.38 0.64 -4.10
C LEU A 188 22.65 0.83 -3.27
N PRO A 189 22.94 -0.07 -2.32
CA PRO A 189 24.23 -0.07 -1.64
C PRO A 189 25.32 -0.59 -2.57
N VAL A 190 26.42 0.15 -2.68
CA VAL A 190 27.61 -0.24 -3.44
C VAL A 190 28.74 -0.59 -2.47
N TYR A 191 29.36 -1.75 -2.69
CA TYR A 191 30.46 -2.26 -1.88
C TYR A 191 31.72 -2.38 -2.72
N LYS A 192 32.76 -1.68 -2.31
CA LYS A 192 34.12 -1.89 -2.80
C LYS A 192 34.71 -3.11 -2.10
N VAL A 193 35.27 -4.00 -2.90
CA VAL A 193 35.87 -5.25 -2.44
C VAL A 193 37.25 -5.39 -3.06
N SER A 194 38.26 -5.39 -2.21
CA SER A 194 39.63 -5.71 -2.62
C SER A 194 39.86 -7.21 -2.51
N VAL A 195 40.29 -7.83 -3.60
CA VAL A 195 40.60 -9.26 -3.67
C VAL A 195 42.02 -9.48 -4.18
N THR A 196 42.68 -10.50 -3.66
CA THR A 196 43.95 -10.99 -4.21
C THR A 196 43.70 -12.35 -4.83
N ASN A 197 44.15 -12.55 -6.06
CA ASN A 197 44.15 -13.84 -6.72
C ASN A 197 45.59 -14.29 -6.92
N ASP A 198 45.91 -15.49 -6.46
CA ASP A 198 47.19 -16.13 -6.77
C ASP A 198 47.01 -16.95 -8.05
N HIS A 199 47.76 -16.67 -9.10
CA HIS A 199 47.79 -17.49 -10.32
C HIS A 199 49.24 -17.74 -10.72
N ASP A 200 49.61 -19.01 -10.91
CA ASP A 200 50.98 -19.43 -11.26
C ASP A 200 52.10 -18.87 -10.36
N GLY A 201 51.78 -18.56 -9.09
CA GLY A 201 52.73 -18.04 -8.10
C GLY A 201 52.88 -16.51 -8.09
N GLU A 202 52.09 -15.79 -8.91
CA GLU A 202 51.99 -14.34 -8.89
C GLU A 202 50.67 -13.90 -8.25
N ALA A 203 50.76 -12.97 -7.29
CA ALA A 203 49.61 -12.41 -6.59
C ALA A 203 49.13 -11.13 -7.30
N GLU A 204 47.92 -11.17 -7.85
CA GLU A 204 47.28 -10.02 -8.50
C GLU A 204 46.21 -9.42 -7.60
N ASN A 205 46.34 -8.13 -7.29
CA ASN A 205 45.35 -7.38 -6.52
C ASN A 205 44.33 -6.75 -7.44
N ASN A 206 43.05 -7.01 -7.18
CA ASN A 206 41.93 -6.52 -7.97
C ASN A 206 40.94 -5.76 -7.07
N THR A 207 40.30 -4.74 -7.62
CA THR A 207 39.22 -4.00 -6.96
C THR A 207 37.91 -4.23 -7.72
N LEU A 208 36.90 -4.70 -7.00
CA LEU A 208 35.56 -4.98 -7.53
C LEU A 208 34.52 -4.14 -6.77
N TYR A 209 33.52 -3.62 -7.48
CA TYR A 209 32.38 -2.92 -6.91
C TYR A 209 31.13 -3.76 -7.08
N TYR A 210 30.62 -4.31 -5.98
CA TYR A 210 29.39 -5.11 -5.97
C TYR A 210 28.18 -4.26 -5.59
N TYR A 211 27.06 -4.48 -6.28
CA TYR A 211 25.83 -3.75 -6.02
C TYR A 211 24.59 -4.61 -6.32
N SER A 212 23.47 -4.28 -5.67
CA SER A 212 22.19 -4.95 -5.88
C SER A 212 21.06 -4.07 -5.35
N THR A 213 20.04 -3.82 -6.16
CA THR A 213 18.88 -3.03 -5.77
C THR A 213 18.01 -3.75 -4.75
N VAL A 214 17.50 -2.99 -3.79
CA VAL A 214 16.55 -3.44 -2.77
C VAL A 214 15.33 -2.54 -2.78
N ASN A 215 14.16 -3.15 -3.01
CA ASN A 215 12.87 -2.46 -2.98
C ASN A 215 12.40 -2.35 -1.53
N VAL A 216 11.92 -1.16 -1.13
CA VAL A 216 11.56 -0.86 0.26
C VAL A 216 10.36 0.09 0.35
N ASP A 217 9.42 -0.32 1.20
CA ASP A 217 8.26 0.45 1.61
C ASP A 217 7.94 0.15 3.10
N GLY A 218 6.80 0.63 3.58
CA GLY A 218 6.31 0.44 4.94
C GLY A 218 6.13 -1.02 5.37
N ASP A 219 5.93 -1.92 4.41
CA ASP A 219 5.68 -3.35 4.63
C ASP A 219 6.95 -4.21 4.47
N PHE A 220 8.08 -3.58 4.14
CA PHE A 220 9.37 -4.25 3.95
C PHE A 220 9.74 -5.19 5.10
N LYS A 221 10.17 -6.40 4.72
CA LYS A 221 10.74 -7.38 5.64
C LYS A 221 12.07 -7.86 5.09
N SER A 222 13.12 -7.79 5.89
CA SER A 222 14.44 -8.29 5.50
C SER A 222 14.47 -9.81 5.26
N SER A 223 13.45 -10.57 5.66
CA SER A 223 13.28 -11.98 5.31
C SER A 223 12.66 -12.20 3.92
N ASP A 224 11.98 -11.19 3.36
CA ASP A 224 11.42 -11.26 2.02
C ASP A 224 12.56 -11.34 1.01
N LYS A 225 12.47 -12.31 0.10
CA LYS A 225 13.44 -12.47 -0.99
C LYS A 225 13.08 -11.60 -2.19
N SER A 226 11.80 -11.35 -2.42
CA SER A 226 11.31 -10.57 -3.56
C SER A 226 11.71 -9.09 -3.46
N ALA A 227 11.92 -8.59 -2.25
CA ALA A 227 12.44 -7.25 -1.99
C ALA A 227 13.90 -7.05 -2.47
N PHE A 228 14.62 -8.12 -2.81
CA PHE A 228 16.02 -8.05 -3.22
C PHE A 228 16.15 -8.59 -4.64
N LYS A 229 16.88 -7.89 -5.53
CA LYS A 229 17.24 -8.45 -6.84
C LYS A 229 17.88 -9.83 -6.66
N ASN A 230 17.46 -10.81 -7.47
CA ASN A 230 17.93 -12.20 -7.36
C ASN A 230 19.44 -12.33 -7.63
N TYR A 231 19.96 -11.53 -8.55
CA TYR A 231 21.37 -11.45 -8.88
C TYR A 231 22.04 -10.25 -8.19
N MET A 232 23.36 -10.29 -8.17
CA MET A 232 24.22 -9.25 -7.67
C MET A 232 25.23 -8.97 -8.76
N ASP A 233 25.23 -7.72 -9.21
CA ASP A 233 26.12 -7.23 -10.24
C ASP A 233 27.45 -6.84 -9.62
N TYR A 234 28.44 -6.71 -10.49
CA TYR A 234 29.75 -6.24 -10.12
C TYR A 234 30.37 -5.45 -11.26
N TYR A 235 31.30 -4.57 -10.90
CA TYR A 235 32.13 -3.82 -11.82
C TYR A 235 33.60 -3.98 -11.41
N LYS A 236 34.50 -4.29 -12.35
CA LYS A 236 35.94 -4.34 -12.09
C LYS A 236 36.54 -2.97 -12.41
N LEU A 237 37.32 -2.40 -11.50
CA LEU A 237 38.03 -1.14 -11.76
C LEU A 237 39.10 -1.37 -12.83
N ASP A 238 39.02 -0.61 -13.92
CA ASP A 238 40.06 -0.58 -14.95
C ASP A 238 41.14 0.47 -14.60
N ASP A 239 42.35 0.31 -15.17
CA ASP A 239 43.54 1.10 -14.77
C ASP A 239 43.41 2.61 -15.03
N ASP A 240 42.54 3.01 -15.97
CA ASP A 240 42.28 4.39 -16.36
C ASP A 240 41.06 5.02 -15.66
N GLU A 241 40.40 4.28 -14.77
CA GLU A 241 39.17 4.72 -14.09
C GLU A 241 39.39 5.08 -12.62
N THR A 242 38.66 6.09 -12.16
CA THR A 242 38.58 6.43 -10.75
C THR A 242 37.38 5.76 -10.08
N GLU A 243 37.36 5.72 -8.74
CA GLU A 243 36.18 5.24 -7.99
C GLU A 243 34.93 6.06 -8.33
N ALA A 244 35.07 7.38 -8.52
CA ALA A 244 33.96 8.24 -8.92
C ALA A 244 33.38 7.83 -10.28
N ASP A 245 34.23 7.55 -11.28
CA ASP A 245 33.78 7.12 -12.60
C ASP A 245 32.96 5.82 -12.54
N VAL A 246 33.40 4.86 -11.71
CA VAL A 246 32.66 3.60 -11.50
C VAL A 246 31.34 3.84 -10.79
N LEU A 247 31.34 4.66 -9.75
CA LEU A 247 30.16 5.00 -8.97
C LEU A 247 29.09 5.70 -9.83
N ASP A 248 29.50 6.62 -10.71
CA ASP A 248 28.61 7.30 -11.66
C ASP A 248 28.03 6.32 -12.69
N LYS A 249 28.86 5.42 -13.23
CA LYS A 249 28.40 4.38 -14.15
C LYS A 249 27.36 3.47 -13.52
N ILE A 250 27.58 3.04 -12.27
CA ILE A 250 26.65 2.18 -11.52
C ILE A 250 25.32 2.90 -11.30
N ALA A 251 25.34 4.15 -10.83
CA ALA A 251 24.14 4.93 -10.57
C ALA A 251 23.31 5.16 -11.86
N ASN A 252 23.98 5.54 -12.95
CA ASN A 252 23.36 5.74 -14.26
C ASN A 252 22.76 4.43 -14.82
N TYR A 253 23.48 3.31 -14.74
CA TYR A 253 23.00 2.03 -15.24
C TYR A 253 21.74 1.55 -14.51
N GLU A 254 21.67 1.80 -13.20
CA GLU A 254 20.53 1.40 -12.37
C GLU A 254 19.38 2.41 -12.38
N ASN A 255 19.46 3.47 -13.21
CA ASN A 255 18.50 4.58 -13.26
C ASN A 255 18.20 5.14 -11.86
N MET A 256 19.24 5.32 -11.06
CA MET A 256 19.10 5.97 -9.76
C MET A 256 19.07 7.48 -10.02
N ASP A 257 17.90 8.10 -9.84
CA ASP A 257 17.81 9.56 -9.86
C ASP A 257 18.72 10.16 -8.78
N GLU A 258 19.39 11.25 -9.11
CA GLU A 258 20.29 11.99 -8.24
C GLU A 258 19.49 12.79 -7.19
N ASP A 259 18.69 12.10 -6.37
CA ASP A 259 17.97 12.71 -5.25
C ASP A 259 18.26 11.94 -3.95
N ASP A 260 19.01 12.61 -3.08
CA ASP A 260 19.22 12.26 -1.67
C ASP A 260 20.05 11.00 -1.35
N LEU A 261 21.37 11.03 -1.58
CA LEU A 261 22.34 10.52 -0.61
C LEU A 261 23.78 11.03 -0.81
N VAL A 262 24.20 11.88 0.14
CA VAL A 262 25.51 11.96 0.81
C VAL A 262 26.64 11.13 0.15
N HIS A 263 27.58 11.84 -0.47
CA HIS A 263 29.01 11.45 -0.40
C HIS A 263 29.48 11.50 1.06
#